data_AF-W1YRC6-F1
#
_entry.id   AF-W1YRC6-F1
#
_cell.length_a   1.000
_cell.length_b   1.000
_cell.length_c   1.000
_cell.angle_alpha   90.00
_cell.angle_beta   90.00
_cell.angle_gamma   90.00
#
_symmetry.space_group_name_H-M   'P 1'
#
loop_
_entity.id
_entity.type
_entity.pdbx_description
1 polymer ?
#
loop_
_entity_poly.entity_id
_entity_poly.type
_entity_poly.pdbx_seq_one_letter_code
_entity_poly.pdbx_strand_id
1 'polypeptide(L)'
;PPKIELFGNWTLDDARDWHRIGVLQAIYHRGRDAQASGQQWGEADLARMKALSDIGLELSITGGITPADLPLFKDIRVKAFIA
;
A
#
# COMPACT_ATOMS: atom_id res chain seq x y z
N PRO A 1 6.52 11.61 -11.24
CA PRO A 1 7.07 11.83 -9.89
C PRO A 1 7.84 10.57 -9.45
N PRO A 2 8.82 10.68 -8.54
CA PRO A 2 9.53 9.53 -8.00
C PRO A 2 8.57 8.59 -7.26
N LYS A 3 8.87 7.29 -7.32
CA LYS A 3 8.12 6.20 -6.68
C LYS A 3 9.06 5.42 -5.76
N ILE A 4 8.54 4.93 -4.64
CA ILE A 4 9.28 4.05 -3.73
C ILE A 4 8.51 2.74 -3.56
N GLU A 5 9.23 1.62 -3.55
CA GLU A 5 8.67 0.31 -3.21
C GLU A 5 8.96 -0.02 -1.74
N LEU A 6 7.94 -0.48 -1.02
CA LEU A 6 8.00 -0.68 0.41
C LEU A 6 8.44 -2.11 0.74
N PHE A 7 9.63 -2.25 1.32
CA PHE A 7 10.15 -3.54 1.81
C PHE A 7 10.65 -3.42 3.25
N GLY A 8 10.59 -4.53 3.98
CA GLY A 8 11.15 -4.62 5.34
C GLY A 8 10.44 -3.71 6.36
N ASN A 9 11.20 -3.24 7.35
CA ASN A 9 10.68 -2.51 8.50
C ASN A 9 10.73 -1.00 8.26
N TRP A 10 9.71 -0.48 7.58
CA TRP A 10 9.45 0.96 7.48
C TRP A 10 8.38 1.41 8.47
N THR A 11 8.37 2.69 8.79
CA THR A 11 7.45 3.34 9.72
C THR A 11 6.65 4.44 9.05
N LEU A 12 5.60 4.92 9.71
CA LEU A 12 4.86 6.09 9.22
C LEU A 12 5.68 7.38 9.28
N ASP A 13 6.72 7.44 10.11
CA ASP A 13 7.65 8.57 10.14
C ASP A 13 8.54 8.57 8.89
N ASP A 14 9.04 7.41 8.46
CA ASP A 14 9.75 7.28 7.17
C ASP A 14 8.86 7.75 6.02
N ALA A 15 7.59 7.34 6.02
CA ALA A 15 6.62 7.75 4.99
C ALA A 15 6.38 9.27 4.95
N ARG A 16 6.34 9.93 6.12
CA ARG A 16 6.25 11.39 6.21
C ARG A 16 7.51 12.07 5.69
N ASP A 17 8.68 11.50 5.97
CA ASP A 17 9.96 12.02 5.50
C ASP A 17 10.09 11.92 3.99
N TRP A 18 9.69 10.79 3.40
CA TRP A 18 9.64 10.62 1.94
C TRP A 18 8.71 11.66 1.29
N HIS A 19 7.51 11.85 1.86
CA HIS A 19 6.57 12.85 1.36
C HIS A 19 7.15 14.26 1.42
N ARG A 20 7.84 14.61 2.51
CA ARG A 20 8.47 15.93 2.68
C ARG A 20 9.55 16.22 1.64
N ILE A 21 10.26 15.20 1.17
CA ILE A 21 11.29 15.33 0.12
C ILE A 21 10.72 15.16 -1.30
N GLY A 22 9.39 15.10 -1.46
CA GLY A 22 8.71 15.11 -2.75
C GLY A 22 8.41 13.72 -3.35
N VAL A 23 8.53 12.65 -2.57
CA VAL A 23 8.02 11.33 -2.96
C VAL A 23 6.52 11.28 -2.74
N LEU A 24 5.77 11.08 -3.82
CA LEU A 24 4.30 11.12 -3.77
C LEU A 24 3.64 9.77 -4.00
N GLN A 25 4.41 8.74 -4.36
CA GLN A 25 3.88 7.41 -4.68
C GLN A 25 4.64 6.31 -3.97
N ALA A 26 3.90 5.35 -3.43
CA ALA A 26 4.44 4.15 -2.81
C ALA A 26 3.80 2.88 -3.41
N ILE A 27 4.58 1.81 -3.49
CA ILE A 27 4.09 0.48 -3.89
C ILE A 27 3.93 -0.38 -2.62
N TYR A 28 2.72 -0.85 -2.35
CA TYR A 28 2.39 -1.75 -1.24
C TYR A 28 2.21 -3.18 -1.78
N HIS A 29 2.99 -4.12 -1.24
CA HIS A 29 2.98 -5.52 -1.64
C HIS A 29 2.51 -6.40 -0.48
N ARG A 30 1.45 -7.20 -0.68
CA ARG A 30 1.06 -8.23 0.31
C ARG A 30 2.14 -9.32 0.38
N GLY A 31 2.70 -9.56 1.55
CA GLY A 31 3.82 -10.52 1.72
C GLY A 31 3.54 -11.89 1.09
N ARG A 32 4.58 -12.51 0.49
CA ARG A 32 4.45 -13.80 -0.22
C ARG A 32 3.90 -14.93 0.66
N ASP A 33 4.32 -15.01 1.92
CA ASP A 33 3.84 -16.05 2.84
C ASP A 33 2.37 -15.86 3.21
N ALA A 34 1.95 -14.60 3.43
CA ALA A 34 0.55 -14.27 3.65
C ALA A 34 -0.30 -14.66 2.44
N GLN A 35 0.16 -14.34 1.23
CA GLN A 35 -0.53 -14.75 0.00
C GLN A 35 -0.58 -16.28 -0.15
N ALA A 36 0.53 -17.00 0.07
CA ALA A 36 0.61 -18.45 -0.05
C ALA A 36 -0.29 -19.19 0.96
N SER A 37 -0.52 -18.58 2.13
CA SER A 37 -1.44 -19.10 3.15
C SER A 37 -2.94 -18.83 2.85
N GLY A 38 -3.25 -18.14 1.75
CA GLY A 38 -4.63 -17.76 1.39
C GLY A 38 -5.19 -16.58 2.19
N GLN A 39 -4.33 -15.88 2.95
CA GLN A 39 -4.73 -14.73 3.76
C GLN A 39 -5.27 -13.62 2.85
N GLN A 40 -6.51 -13.21 3.10
CA GLN A 40 -7.15 -12.07 2.44
C GLN A 40 -6.54 -10.75 2.91
N TRP A 41 -6.87 -9.65 2.24
CA TRP A 41 -6.52 -8.31 2.71
C TRP A 41 -7.17 -8.04 4.07
N GLY A 42 -6.34 -7.94 5.12
CA GLY A 42 -6.82 -7.79 6.49
C GLY A 42 -6.97 -6.34 6.92
N GLU A 43 -7.64 -6.10 8.05
CA GLU A 43 -7.80 -4.75 8.62
C GLU A 43 -6.47 -4.03 8.84
N ALA A 44 -5.42 -4.76 9.25
CA ALA A 44 -4.09 -4.18 9.45
C ALA A 44 -3.46 -3.65 8.16
N ASP A 45 -3.62 -4.37 7.04
CA ASP A 45 -3.16 -3.92 5.73
C ASP A 45 -3.92 -2.67 5.28
N LEU A 46 -5.24 -2.72 5.38
CA LEU A 46 -6.13 -1.62 4.99
C LEU A 46 -5.87 -0.37 5.83
N ALA A 47 -5.72 -0.51 7.15
CA ALA A 47 -5.41 0.59 8.05
C ALA A 47 -4.04 1.22 7.73
N ARG A 48 -3.03 0.40 7.42
CA ARG A 48 -1.70 0.87 7.05
C ARG A 48 -1.70 1.61 5.71
N MET A 49 -2.40 1.09 4.70
CA MET A 49 -2.56 1.76 3.40
C MET A 49 -3.38 3.06 3.53
N LYS A 50 -4.40 3.08 4.39
CA LYS A 50 -5.13 4.31 4.69
C LYS A 50 -4.21 5.35 5.34
N ALA A 51 -3.40 4.99 6.32
CA ALA A 51 -2.47 5.91 6.96
C ALA A 51 -1.46 6.52 5.97
N LEU A 52 -0.94 5.73 5.02
CA LEU A 52 -0.10 6.24 3.92
C LEU A 52 -0.86 7.22 3.03
N SER A 53 -2.13 6.91 2.70
CA SER A 53 -3.00 7.80 1.92
C SER A 53 -3.25 9.13 2.64
N ASP A 54 -3.47 9.07 3.96
CA ASP A 54 -3.70 10.23 4.82
C ASP A 54 -2.45 11.13 4.92
N ILE A 55 -1.24 10.57 4.82
CA ILE A 55 0.02 11.33 4.72
C ILE A 55 0.12 12.11 3.40
N GLY A 56 -0.53 11.63 2.34
CA GLY A 56 -0.48 12.25 1.00
C GLY A 56 0.03 11.33 -0.11
N LEU A 57 0.42 10.10 0.21
CA LEU A 57 0.94 9.16 -0.78
C LEU A 57 -0.19 8.54 -1.61
N GLU A 58 -0.01 8.46 -2.92
CA GLU A 58 -0.82 7.59 -3.77
C GLU A 58 -0.23 6.17 -3.79
N LEU A 59 -1.07 5.14 -3.76
CA LEU A 59 -0.63 3.75 -3.62
C LEU A 59 -0.83 2.93 -4.89
N SER A 60 0.25 2.26 -5.32
CA SER A 60 0.15 1.12 -6.22
C SER A 60 0.14 -0.17 -5.40
N ILE A 61 -0.87 -1.01 -5.58
CA ILE A 61 -1.10 -2.19 -4.72
C ILE A 61 -0.89 -3.47 -5.53
N THR A 62 -0.16 -4.42 -4.96
CA THR A 62 0.15 -5.71 -5.59
C THR A 62 0.23 -6.86 -4.59
N GLY A 63 0.30 -8.11 -5.09
CA GLY A 63 0.35 -9.32 -4.27
C GLY A 63 -0.96 -10.12 -4.29
N GLY A 64 -1.45 -10.48 -5.48
CA GLY A 64 -2.60 -11.37 -5.68
C GLY A 64 -3.96 -10.72 -5.45
N ILE A 65 -4.20 -9.57 -6.08
CA ILE A 65 -5.49 -8.85 -6.04
C ILE A 65 -6.46 -9.48 -7.05
N THR A 66 -7.70 -9.65 -6.64
CA THR A 66 -8.81 -10.09 -7.48
C THR A 66 -9.86 -8.99 -7.61
N PRO A 67 -10.75 -9.06 -8.62
CA PRO A 67 -11.85 -8.09 -8.75
C PRO A 67 -12.76 -8.00 -7.52
N ALA A 68 -12.90 -9.08 -6.76
CA ALA A 68 -13.71 -9.11 -5.53
C ALA A 68 -13.10 -8.28 -4.39
N ASP A 69 -11.79 -8.02 -4.43
CA ASP A 69 -11.10 -7.23 -3.41
C ASP A 69 -11.26 -5.72 -3.61
N LEU A 70 -11.60 -5.26 -4.82
CA LEU A 70 -11.63 -3.84 -5.18
C LEU A 70 -12.45 -2.96 -4.20
N PRO A 71 -13.63 -3.39 -3.71
CA PRO A 71 -14.40 -2.59 -2.74
C PRO A 71 -13.69 -2.34 -1.41
N LEU A 72 -12.73 -3.19 -1.02
CA LEU A 72 -11.97 -3.05 0.24
C LEU A 72 -11.11 -1.77 0.25
N PHE A 73 -10.73 -1.27 -0.93
CA PHE A 73 -9.80 -0.15 -1.07
C PHE A 73 -10.49 1.21 -1.26
N LYS A 74 -11.81 1.30 -1.07
CA LYS A 74 -12.61 2.50 -1.35
C LYS A 74 -12.12 3.79 -0.66
N ASP A 75 -11.48 3.64 0.51
CA ASP A 75 -11.00 4.76 1.34
C ASP A 75 -9.47 4.97 1.21
N ILE A 76 -8.83 4.30 0.25
CA ILE A 76 -7.39 4.37 -0.01
C ILE A 76 -7.16 5.15 -1.30
N ARG A 77 -6.13 6.00 -1.32
CA ARG A 77 -5.71 6.74 -2.53
C ARG A 77 -5.00 5.83 -3.52
N VAL A 78 -5.73 4.89 -4.11
CA VAL A 78 -5.19 3.93 -5.07
C VAL A 78 -4.88 4.62 -6.39
N LYS A 79 -3.62 4.49 -6.84
CA LYS A 79 -3.17 4.93 -8.16
C LYS A 79 -3.31 3.85 -9.21
N ALA A 80 -2.99 2.60 -8.83
CA ALA A 80 -3.05 1.46 -9.71
C ALA A 80 -3.10 0.16 -8.90
N PHE A 81 -3.72 -0.87 -9.49
CA PHE A 81 -3.56 -2.26 -9.08
C PHE A 81 -2.60 -2.93 -10.07
N ILE A 82 -1.64 -3.71 -9.56
CA ILE A 82 -0.65 -4.43 -10.37
C ILE A 82 -0.89 -5.93 -10.16
N ALA A 83 -1.25 -6.62 -11.24
CA ALA A 83 -1.57 -8.05 -11.29
C ALA A 83 -0.49 -8.83 -12.03
#